data_AF-A0A815KWF6-F1
#
_entry.id   AF-A0A815KWF6-F1
#
_cell.length_a   1.000
_cell.length_b   1.000
_cell.length_c   1.000
_cell.angle_alpha   90.00
_cell.angle_beta   90.00
_cell.angle_gamma   90.00
#
_symmetry.space_group_name_H-M   'P 1'
#
loop_
_entity.id
_entity.type
_entity.pdbx_description
1 polymer ?
#
loop_
_entity_poly.entity_id
_entity_poly.type
_entity_poly.pdbx_seq_one_letter_code
_entity_poly.pdbx_strand_id
1 'polypeptide(L)'
;MEKVDLITNQFSIVEQRRMHSFRDVILDDILREKFRKFLHTVFNAEPTYVIFNYINRAVRNSANQNDHDIYRDLQHALKTRQFAFIRGLWTLIKQIIQLRIQIKDLIRQQITIFKHLGYCRMIKNIVSIGDGDRCIGTFIPYDFKNLTDIPIPSESIDLVVCYMGLHHLPQEQLNIFFQMIYRILRPNGLFLFREHHARQEFIPLLNVAHMVFNVVTGVDYESEINEIRAFRTIEGWRSCLRRVGFEDKFVYDEQEDDPTDDIMIKIIANPESNYFRPCERLVVRICMQFGQYLNHTPFYYFPFVKFLVHYWSLFLSETKLSIKKYGLLTILFRSPGFQMNVFVGIFMTITLLPVILSSFLVRIFLSRTIPEYEKLVLEQTENIDEDPFNFQQSIDPHIDHMQILKKERFLCHTTMHSGQFNLHYISDRDDQIQVEILINNDDDAQRLMWLQQQPNIDVIYEFKNPIDNKQTTLIVGVKIKELFSLIRNCTNFESDGSMTIVQIFDYFE
;
A
#
# COMPACT_ATOMS: atom_id res chain seq x y z
N MET A 1 18.61 22.41 -17.92
CA MET A 1 17.47 21.49 -18.02
C MET A 1 17.74 20.58 -19.19
N GLU A 2 18.33 19.41 -18.95
CA GLU A 2 18.41 18.35 -19.96
C GLU A 2 16.99 17.88 -20.28
N LYS A 3 16.67 17.76 -21.57
CA LYS A 3 15.49 17.05 -22.04
C LYS A 3 15.60 15.63 -21.49
N VAL A 4 14.80 15.31 -20.49
CA VAL A 4 14.54 13.93 -20.11
C VAL A 4 13.97 13.28 -21.36
N ASP A 5 14.74 12.41 -22.01
CA ASP A 5 14.23 11.56 -23.07
C ASP A 5 13.09 10.75 -22.44
N LEU A 6 11.87 11.17 -22.76
CA LEU A 6 10.64 10.47 -22.42
C LEU A 6 10.79 9.08 -23.03
N ILE A 7 11.15 8.11 -22.20
CA ILE A 7 11.13 6.70 -22.54
C ILE A 7 9.71 6.41 -23.01
N THR A 8 9.50 6.41 -24.32
CA THR A 8 8.26 6.07 -25.00
C THR A 8 8.06 4.56 -24.98
N ASN A 9 8.09 3.97 -23.79
CA ASN A 9 7.57 2.63 -23.58
C ASN A 9 6.04 2.75 -23.60
N GLN A 10 5.46 2.81 -24.81
CA GLN A 10 4.02 2.81 -25.01
C GLN A 10 3.39 1.69 -24.16
N PHE A 11 2.38 2.05 -23.38
CA PHE A 11 1.59 1.06 -22.67
C PHE A 11 0.95 0.09 -23.67
N SER A 12 0.66 -1.14 -23.24
CA SER A 12 -0.07 -2.07 -24.08
C SER A 12 -1.38 -1.42 -24.52
N ILE A 13 -1.54 -1.19 -25.82
CA ILE A 13 -2.78 -0.63 -26.36
C ILE A 13 -3.85 -1.70 -26.17
N VAL A 14 -4.94 -1.34 -25.49
CA VAL A 14 -6.11 -2.21 -25.33
C VAL A 14 -7.16 -1.86 -26.37
N GLU A 15 -7.98 -2.84 -26.73
CA GLU A 15 -9.11 -2.66 -27.62
C GLU A 15 -10.11 -1.66 -27.02
N GLN A 16 -10.39 -0.59 -27.78
CA GLN A 16 -11.22 0.54 -27.33
C GLN A 16 -12.70 0.40 -27.74
N ARG A 17 -13.03 -0.51 -28.66
CA ARG A 17 -14.36 -0.64 -29.26
C ARG A 17 -14.68 -2.09 -29.57
N ARG A 18 -15.94 -2.47 -29.36
CA ARG A 18 -16.48 -3.80 -29.68
C ARG A 18 -17.85 -3.65 -30.33
N MET A 19 -18.24 -4.64 -31.12
CA MET A 19 -19.41 -4.57 -32.00
C MET A 19 -20.53 -5.56 -31.65
N HIS A 20 -20.32 -6.41 -30.63
CA HIS A 20 -21.24 -7.53 -30.30
C HIS A 20 -21.54 -7.68 -28.80
N SER A 21 -21.17 -6.69 -28.00
CA SER A 21 -21.27 -6.71 -26.53
C SER A 21 -22.71 -6.95 -26.06
N PHE A 22 -23.72 -6.36 -26.73
CA PHE A 22 -25.12 -6.58 -26.36
C PHE A 22 -25.54 -8.05 -26.53
N ARG A 23 -25.08 -8.71 -27.58
CA ARG A 23 -25.40 -10.13 -27.82
C ARG A 23 -24.70 -11.00 -26.80
N ASP A 24 -23.41 -10.76 -26.58
CA ASP A 24 -22.60 -11.52 -25.63
C ASP A 24 -23.24 -11.46 -24.23
N VAL A 25 -23.67 -10.27 -23.79
CA VAL A 25 -24.32 -10.08 -22.48
C VAL A 25 -25.70 -10.73 -22.41
N ILE A 26 -26.52 -10.68 -23.46
CA ILE A 26 -27.90 -11.20 -23.42
C ILE A 26 -27.96 -12.72 -23.60
N LEU A 27 -27.02 -13.30 -24.33
CA LEU A 27 -26.96 -14.74 -24.60
C LEU A 27 -26.25 -15.51 -23.49
N ASP A 28 -25.32 -14.89 -22.76
CA ASP A 28 -24.66 -15.49 -21.60
C ASP A 28 -25.51 -15.31 -20.32
N ASP A 29 -25.85 -16.41 -19.65
CA ASP A 29 -26.72 -16.37 -18.46
C ASP A 29 -26.11 -15.60 -17.28
N ILE A 30 -24.78 -15.65 -17.11
CA ILE A 30 -24.06 -15.01 -16.01
C ILE A 30 -23.96 -13.49 -16.26
N LEU A 31 -23.52 -13.10 -17.46
CA LEU A 31 -23.43 -11.68 -17.83
C LEU A 31 -24.81 -11.03 -17.85
N ARG A 32 -25.84 -11.75 -18.30
CA ARG A 32 -27.22 -11.29 -18.31
C ARG A 32 -27.73 -10.99 -16.91
N GLU A 33 -27.44 -11.86 -15.95
CA GLU A 33 -27.87 -11.66 -14.56
C GLU A 33 -27.10 -10.52 -13.88
N LYS A 34 -25.79 -10.44 -14.11
CA LYS A 34 -24.98 -9.27 -13.69
C LYS A 34 -25.52 -7.97 -14.28
N PHE A 35 -25.90 -7.96 -15.55
CA PHE A 35 -26.48 -6.79 -16.21
C PHE A 35 -27.86 -6.41 -15.63
N ARG A 36 -28.70 -7.39 -15.30
CA ARG A 36 -29.96 -7.11 -14.56
C ARG A 36 -29.70 -6.50 -13.20
N LYS A 37 -28.72 -7.03 -12.46
CA LYS A 37 -28.28 -6.44 -11.19
C LYS A 37 -27.82 -4.99 -11.42
N PHE A 38 -27.05 -4.72 -12.47
CA PHE A 38 -26.56 -3.37 -12.80
C PHE A 38 -27.72 -2.39 -13.00
N LEU A 39 -28.71 -2.76 -13.81
CA LEU A 39 -29.91 -1.95 -14.04
C LEU A 39 -30.75 -1.74 -12.77
N HIS A 40 -30.62 -2.60 -11.76
CA HIS A 40 -31.37 -2.50 -10.52
C HIS A 40 -30.61 -1.69 -9.45
N THR A 41 -29.33 -1.97 -9.25
CA THR A 41 -28.52 -1.45 -8.15
C THR A 41 -27.76 -0.19 -8.54
N VAL A 42 -27.17 -0.19 -9.73
CA VAL A 42 -26.33 0.92 -10.21
C VAL A 42 -27.13 1.88 -11.07
N PHE A 43 -28.04 1.41 -11.93
CA PHE A 43 -28.73 2.25 -12.91
C PHE A 43 -30.26 2.18 -12.83
N ASN A 44 -30.82 2.63 -11.69
CA ASN A 44 -32.26 2.59 -11.41
C ASN A 44 -33.04 3.77 -12.04
N ALA A 45 -32.66 4.19 -13.25
CA ALA A 45 -33.36 5.25 -13.98
C ALA A 45 -34.77 4.81 -14.38
N GLU A 46 -34.89 3.58 -14.89
CA GLU A 46 -36.13 2.96 -15.39
C GLU A 46 -36.34 1.59 -14.75
N PRO A 47 -37.58 1.06 -14.69
CA PRO A 47 -37.80 -0.29 -14.21
C PRO A 47 -36.98 -1.29 -15.03
N THR A 48 -36.19 -2.13 -14.35
CA THR A 48 -35.22 -3.04 -15.01
C THR A 48 -35.84 -3.84 -16.15
N TYR A 49 -37.04 -4.38 -15.97
CA TYR A 49 -37.74 -5.17 -16.99
C TYR A 49 -38.03 -4.39 -18.28
N VAL A 50 -38.23 -3.07 -18.20
CA VAL A 50 -38.51 -2.21 -19.36
C VAL A 50 -37.28 -2.13 -20.26
N ILE A 51 -36.15 -1.68 -19.70
CA ILE A 51 -34.91 -1.51 -20.44
C ILE A 51 -34.46 -2.86 -20.99
N PHE A 52 -34.55 -3.89 -20.15
CA PHE A 52 -34.22 -5.25 -20.53
C PHE A 52 -35.08 -5.79 -21.68
N ASN A 53 -36.39 -5.47 -21.72
CA ASN A 53 -37.26 -5.85 -22.82
C ASN A 53 -36.91 -5.12 -24.13
N TYR A 54 -36.57 -3.84 -24.07
CA TYR A 54 -36.11 -3.11 -25.26
C TYR A 54 -34.81 -3.69 -25.80
N ILE A 55 -33.84 -3.97 -24.93
CA ILE A 55 -32.57 -4.58 -25.32
C ILE A 55 -32.80 -5.96 -25.93
N ASN A 56 -33.61 -6.83 -25.31
CA ASN A 56 -33.92 -8.15 -25.86
C ASN A 56 -34.57 -8.07 -27.24
N ARG A 57 -35.51 -7.14 -27.43
CA ARG A 57 -36.16 -6.93 -28.72
C ARG A 57 -35.15 -6.46 -29.77
N ALA A 58 -34.31 -5.49 -29.43
CA ALA A 58 -33.30 -4.96 -30.33
C ALA A 58 -32.22 -6.01 -30.68
N VAL A 59 -31.79 -6.82 -29.71
CA VAL A 59 -30.83 -7.92 -29.93
C VAL A 59 -31.39 -9.01 -30.85
N ARG A 60 -32.69 -9.33 -30.71
CA ARG A 60 -33.39 -10.33 -31.54
C ARG A 60 -33.84 -9.80 -32.91
N ASN A 61 -33.78 -8.50 -33.12
CA ASN A 61 -34.11 -7.90 -34.41
C ASN A 61 -33.00 -8.23 -35.42
N SER A 62 -33.32 -9.03 -36.44
CA SER A 62 -32.36 -9.44 -37.47
C SER A 62 -31.84 -8.30 -38.32
N ALA A 63 -32.51 -7.13 -38.32
CA ALA A 63 -32.03 -5.93 -39.00
C ALA A 63 -30.86 -5.27 -38.26
N ASN A 64 -30.73 -5.48 -36.95
CA ASN A 64 -29.62 -4.93 -36.17
C ASN A 64 -28.43 -5.88 -36.30
N GLN A 65 -27.34 -5.47 -36.97
CA GLN A 65 -26.21 -6.36 -37.22
C GLN A 65 -25.14 -6.25 -36.13
N ASN A 66 -25.01 -5.10 -35.48
CA ASN A 66 -24.01 -4.81 -34.46
C ASN A 66 -24.56 -3.93 -33.32
N ASP A 67 -23.71 -3.65 -32.33
CA ASP A 67 -24.04 -2.84 -31.16
C ASP A 67 -24.53 -1.41 -31.53
N HIS A 68 -24.05 -0.82 -32.63
CA HIS A 68 -24.48 0.51 -33.08
C HIS A 68 -25.92 0.50 -33.60
N ASP A 69 -26.32 -0.53 -34.33
CA ASP A 69 -27.71 -0.69 -34.77
C ASP A 69 -28.64 -0.86 -33.57
N ILE A 70 -28.21 -1.68 -32.60
CA ILE A 70 -28.94 -1.87 -31.33
C ILE A 70 -29.06 -0.55 -30.57
N TYR A 71 -27.97 0.23 -30.45
CA TYR A 71 -27.99 1.54 -29.79
C TYR A 71 -28.98 2.50 -30.46
N ARG A 72 -29.00 2.59 -31.79
CA ARG A 72 -29.93 3.46 -32.54
C ARG A 72 -31.40 3.01 -32.35
N ASP A 73 -31.66 1.71 -32.39
CA ASP A 73 -32.99 1.14 -32.16
C ASP A 73 -33.47 1.46 -30.73
N LEU A 74 -32.60 1.30 -29.73
CA LEU A 74 -32.87 1.69 -28.34
C LEU A 74 -33.14 3.19 -28.22
N GLN A 75 -32.33 4.04 -28.85
CA GLN A 75 -32.49 5.49 -28.80
C GLN A 75 -33.84 5.91 -29.43
N HIS A 76 -34.22 5.29 -30.54
CA HIS A 76 -35.51 5.53 -31.19
C HIS A 76 -36.68 5.04 -30.31
N ALA A 77 -36.58 3.85 -29.72
CA ALA A 77 -37.60 3.30 -28.82
C ALA A 77 -37.82 4.16 -27.56
N LEU A 78 -36.74 4.75 -27.02
CA LEU A 78 -36.81 5.65 -25.87
C LEU A 78 -37.36 7.04 -26.24
N LYS A 79 -37.00 7.58 -27.41
CA LYS A 79 -37.53 8.89 -27.90
C LYS A 79 -39.02 8.86 -28.24
N THR A 80 -39.51 7.74 -28.76
CA THR A 80 -40.91 7.59 -29.22
C THR A 80 -41.92 7.27 -28.10
N ARG A 81 -41.46 7.23 -26.84
CA ARG A 81 -42.30 6.91 -25.69
C ARG A 81 -43.27 8.03 -25.32
N GLN A 82 -44.53 7.66 -25.06
CA GLN A 82 -45.51 8.58 -24.46
C GLN A 82 -45.05 9.04 -23.06
N PHE A 83 -45.23 10.33 -22.78
CA PHE A 83 -44.86 11.01 -21.52
C PHE A 83 -43.35 11.10 -21.22
N ALA A 84 -42.50 11.11 -22.25
CA ALA A 84 -41.05 11.29 -22.09
C ALA A 84 -40.66 12.49 -21.22
N PHE A 85 -41.43 13.59 -21.29
CA PHE A 85 -41.20 14.80 -20.48
C PHE A 85 -41.39 14.59 -18.96
N ILE A 86 -42.50 13.97 -18.55
CA ILE A 86 -42.80 13.72 -17.12
C ILE A 86 -41.84 12.69 -16.54
N ARG A 87 -41.47 11.67 -17.33
CA ARG A 87 -40.44 10.71 -16.92
C ARG A 87 -39.07 11.36 -16.83
N GLY A 88 -38.69 12.24 -17.76
CA GLY A 88 -37.43 12.97 -17.70
C GLY A 88 -37.22 13.70 -16.37
N LEU A 89 -38.25 14.34 -15.83
CA LEU A 89 -38.19 15.00 -14.51
C LEU A 89 -37.98 14.00 -13.36
N TRP A 90 -38.67 12.86 -13.40
CA TRP A 90 -38.48 11.78 -12.42
C TRP A 90 -37.08 11.13 -12.54
N THR A 91 -36.58 10.94 -13.76
CA THR A 91 -35.26 10.42 -14.04
C THR A 91 -34.18 11.35 -13.48
N LEU A 92 -34.34 12.66 -13.64
CA LEU A 92 -33.44 13.67 -13.04
C LEU A 92 -33.42 13.57 -11.50
N ILE A 93 -34.60 13.45 -10.86
CA ILE A 93 -34.68 13.29 -9.39
C ILE A 93 -33.97 12.00 -8.95
N LYS A 94 -34.23 10.89 -9.64
CA LYS A 94 -33.57 9.61 -9.35
C LYS A 94 -32.05 9.68 -9.57
N GLN A 95 -31.59 10.32 -10.64
CA GLN A 95 -30.17 10.53 -10.90
C GLN A 95 -29.52 11.33 -9.77
N ILE A 96 -30.15 12.38 -9.26
CA ILE A 96 -29.64 13.13 -8.10
C ILE A 96 -29.54 12.23 -6.85
N ILE A 97 -30.55 11.41 -6.58
CA ILE A 97 -30.53 10.47 -5.44
C ILE A 97 -29.40 9.44 -5.62
N GLN A 98 -29.26 8.90 -6.82
CA GLN A 98 -28.24 7.92 -7.16
C GLN A 98 -26.83 8.52 -7.04
N LEU A 99 -26.61 9.74 -7.54
CA LEU A 99 -25.36 10.48 -7.36
C LEU A 99 -25.02 10.65 -5.88
N ARG A 100 -26.00 10.96 -5.02
CA ARG A 100 -25.77 11.04 -3.56
C ARG A 100 -25.35 9.70 -2.96
N ILE A 101 -25.94 8.59 -3.41
CA ILE A 101 -25.55 7.24 -2.98
C ILE A 101 -24.13 6.92 -3.43
N GLN A 102 -23.79 7.22 -4.70
CA GLN A 102 -22.44 7.03 -5.24
C GLN A 102 -21.40 7.88 -4.51
N ILE A 103 -21.70 9.16 -4.24
CA ILE A 103 -20.83 10.03 -3.44
C ILE A 103 -20.63 9.47 -2.03
N LYS A 104 -21.70 8.97 -1.39
CA LYS A 104 -21.60 8.36 -0.06
C LYS A 104 -20.72 7.11 -0.08
N ASP A 105 -20.85 6.26 -1.09
CA ASP A 105 -20.00 5.08 -1.24
C ASP A 105 -18.54 5.45 -1.54
N LEU A 106 -18.29 6.40 -2.44
CA LEU A 106 -16.94 6.91 -2.71
C LEU A 106 -16.28 7.47 -1.44
N ILE A 107 -17.02 8.23 -0.63
CA ILE A 107 -16.54 8.74 0.66
C ILE A 107 -16.27 7.59 1.63
N ARG A 108 -17.14 6.57 1.68
CA ARG A 108 -16.94 5.37 2.51
C ARG A 108 -15.66 4.64 2.12
N GLN A 109 -15.44 4.38 0.83
CA GLN A 109 -14.24 3.71 0.32
C GLN A 109 -12.99 4.52 0.65
N GLN A 110 -13.01 5.84 0.39
CA GLN A 110 -11.92 6.75 0.77
C GLN A 110 -11.60 6.72 2.27
N ILE A 111 -12.61 6.85 3.13
CA ILE A 111 -12.42 6.79 4.59
C ILE A 111 -11.85 5.44 5.01
N THR A 112 -12.35 4.35 4.42
CA THR A 112 -11.86 3.00 4.69
C THR A 112 -10.38 2.90 4.34
N ILE A 113 -10.00 3.35 3.14
CA ILE A 113 -8.59 3.40 2.70
C ILE A 113 -7.76 4.29 3.64
N PHE A 114 -8.19 5.51 3.96
CA PHE A 114 -7.44 6.40 4.85
C PHE A 114 -7.27 5.87 6.27
N LYS A 115 -8.29 5.17 6.80
CA LYS A 115 -8.21 4.50 8.11
C LYS A 115 -7.17 3.39 8.10
N HIS A 116 -7.14 2.55 7.06
CA HIS A 116 -6.14 1.49 6.93
C HIS A 116 -4.71 2.03 6.92
N LEU A 117 -4.53 3.27 6.47
CA LEU A 117 -3.21 3.88 6.35
C LEU A 117 -2.80 4.71 7.58
N GLY A 118 -3.71 5.00 8.51
CA GLY A 118 -3.45 5.95 9.58
C GLY A 118 -3.28 7.41 9.11
N TYR A 119 -3.68 7.75 7.88
CA TYR A 119 -3.44 9.06 7.24
C TYR A 119 -4.42 10.16 7.67
N CYS A 120 -5.30 9.91 8.64
CA CYS A 120 -6.45 10.77 8.97
C CYS A 120 -6.12 12.21 9.43
N ARG A 121 -4.85 12.62 9.53
CA ARG A 121 -4.45 13.97 10.00
C ARG A 121 -3.47 14.74 9.10
N MET A 122 -3.09 14.22 7.92
CA MET A 122 -1.98 14.82 7.13
C MET A 122 -2.34 15.34 5.74
N ILE A 123 -3.52 15.03 5.20
CA ILE A 123 -3.90 15.45 3.85
C ILE A 123 -4.51 16.86 3.90
N LYS A 124 -3.85 17.86 3.30
CA LYS A 124 -4.32 19.25 3.25
C LYS A 124 -4.72 19.68 1.84
N ASN A 125 -3.92 19.30 0.86
CA ASN A 125 -4.06 19.70 -0.53
C ASN A 125 -4.62 18.51 -1.33
N ILE A 126 -5.92 18.57 -1.63
CA ILE A 126 -6.64 17.54 -2.40
C ILE A 126 -7.04 18.12 -3.75
N VAL A 127 -6.76 17.37 -4.81
CA VAL A 127 -7.18 17.68 -6.17
C VAL A 127 -7.99 16.52 -6.72
N SER A 128 -9.12 16.83 -7.34
CA SER A 128 -9.92 15.87 -8.12
C SER A 128 -9.79 16.18 -9.60
N ILE A 129 -9.50 15.15 -10.41
CA ILE A 129 -9.21 15.27 -11.84
C ILE A 129 -10.09 14.30 -12.62
N GLY A 130 -10.80 14.82 -13.63
CA GLY A 130 -11.67 14.03 -14.51
C GLY A 130 -13.07 13.75 -13.95
N ASP A 131 -13.28 13.99 -12.64
CA ASP A 131 -14.55 13.72 -11.97
C ASP A 131 -15.46 14.95 -11.99
N GLY A 132 -16.32 15.07 -13.00
CA GLY A 132 -17.41 16.06 -12.92
C GLY A 132 -18.28 15.85 -11.67
N ASP A 133 -18.71 16.93 -11.03
CA ASP A 133 -19.68 17.06 -9.92
C ASP A 133 -19.51 16.16 -8.67
N ARG A 134 -18.49 15.29 -8.62
CA ARG A 134 -18.22 14.31 -7.55
C ARG A 134 -16.95 14.64 -6.76
N CYS A 135 -16.69 15.93 -6.59
CA CYS A 135 -15.40 16.46 -6.16
C CYS A 135 -15.28 16.52 -4.62
N ILE A 136 -14.09 16.18 -4.14
CA ILE A 136 -13.61 16.51 -2.79
C ILE A 136 -12.33 17.32 -2.99
N GLY A 137 -12.25 18.52 -2.42
CA GLY A 137 -11.13 19.43 -2.61
C GLY A 137 -11.24 20.34 -3.83
N THR A 138 -10.10 20.78 -4.38
CA THR A 138 -10.06 21.65 -5.56
C THR A 138 -10.31 20.80 -6.81
N PHE A 139 -11.41 21.07 -7.50
CA PHE A 139 -11.70 20.44 -8.77
C PHE A 139 -10.89 21.07 -9.89
N ILE A 140 -10.25 20.23 -10.70
CA ILE A 140 -9.62 20.66 -11.94
C ILE A 140 -10.38 20.02 -13.09
N PRO A 141 -11.14 20.81 -13.87
CA PRO A 141 -11.76 20.29 -15.08
C PRO A 141 -10.65 19.78 -15.99
N TYR A 142 -10.80 18.53 -16.44
CA TYR A 142 -9.79 17.86 -17.22
C TYR A 142 -10.31 17.58 -18.62
N ASP A 143 -9.65 18.16 -19.63
CA ASP A 143 -9.94 17.86 -21.03
C ASP A 143 -9.13 16.63 -21.44
N PHE A 144 -9.81 15.49 -21.54
CA PHE A 144 -9.25 14.22 -22.01
C PHE A 144 -8.65 14.29 -23.43
N LYS A 145 -8.87 15.38 -24.18
CA LYS A 145 -8.29 15.59 -25.52
C LYS A 145 -6.98 16.38 -25.50
N ASN A 146 -6.74 17.22 -24.48
CA ASN A 146 -5.59 18.12 -24.41
C ASN A 146 -4.93 18.08 -23.02
N LEU A 147 -3.98 17.16 -22.81
CA LEU A 147 -3.27 17.02 -21.52
C LEU A 147 -2.21 18.10 -21.22
N THR A 148 -2.27 19.28 -21.83
CA THR A 148 -1.18 20.26 -21.67
C THR A 148 -1.20 20.91 -20.29
N ASP A 149 -0.06 20.78 -19.61
CA ASP A 149 0.39 21.40 -18.36
C ASP A 149 -0.71 21.96 -17.44
N ILE A 150 -1.20 21.13 -16.52
CA ILE A 150 -2.04 21.63 -15.42
C ILE A 150 -1.21 22.64 -14.62
N PRO A 151 -1.74 23.85 -14.32
CA PRO A 151 -1.03 24.91 -13.59
C PRO A 151 -0.90 24.61 -12.08
N ILE A 152 -0.66 23.35 -11.72
CA ILE A 152 -0.30 22.94 -10.37
C ILE A 152 1.24 22.83 -10.29
N PRO A 153 1.89 23.47 -9.31
CA PRO A 153 3.33 23.31 -9.07
C PRO A 153 3.70 21.85 -8.75
N SER A 154 4.91 21.44 -9.12
CA SER A 154 5.43 20.12 -8.72
C SER A 154 5.46 19.99 -7.20
N GLU A 155 5.27 18.76 -6.70
CA GLU A 155 5.37 18.43 -5.27
C GLU A 155 4.53 19.37 -4.37
N SER A 156 3.30 19.68 -4.79
CA SER A 156 2.40 20.60 -4.06
C SER A 156 1.13 19.95 -3.54
N ILE A 157 0.77 18.78 -4.06
CA ILE A 157 -0.48 18.07 -3.75
C ILE A 157 -0.21 16.87 -2.85
N ASP A 158 -1.06 16.70 -1.84
CA ASP A 158 -0.98 15.57 -0.91
C ASP A 158 -1.81 14.37 -1.42
N LEU A 159 -2.93 14.65 -2.10
CA LEU A 159 -3.83 13.64 -2.65
C LEU A 159 -4.41 14.08 -3.99
N VAL A 160 -4.29 13.22 -5.00
CA VAL A 160 -5.04 13.30 -6.25
C VAL A 160 -6.09 12.19 -6.25
N VAL A 161 -7.33 12.52 -6.61
CA VAL A 161 -8.41 11.56 -6.82
C VAL A 161 -8.89 11.56 -8.29
N CYS A 162 -9.19 10.39 -8.83
CA CYS A 162 -9.76 10.21 -10.17
C CYS A 162 -10.70 8.98 -10.21
N TYR A 163 -12.00 9.19 -10.40
CA TYR A 163 -13.03 8.16 -10.35
C TYR A 163 -13.62 7.88 -11.74
N MET A 164 -13.41 6.66 -12.22
CA MET A 164 -14.03 6.11 -13.43
C MET A 164 -13.76 6.94 -14.70
N GLY A 165 -12.58 7.55 -14.79
CA GLY A 165 -12.21 8.43 -15.89
C GLY A 165 -11.04 7.92 -16.74
N LEU A 166 -10.19 7.05 -16.19
CA LEU A 166 -8.92 6.69 -16.83
C LEU A 166 -9.12 5.83 -18.07
N HIS A 167 -10.15 4.97 -18.10
CA HIS A 167 -10.45 4.15 -19.28
C HIS A 167 -11.00 4.98 -20.46
N HIS A 168 -11.36 6.25 -20.25
CA HIS A 168 -11.75 7.18 -21.32
C HIS A 168 -10.57 7.97 -21.91
N LEU A 169 -9.38 7.88 -21.31
CA LEU A 169 -8.18 8.55 -21.84
C LEU A 169 -7.72 7.90 -23.15
N PRO A 170 -7.35 8.71 -24.16
CA PRO A 170 -6.58 8.22 -25.30
C PRO A 170 -5.33 7.50 -24.80
N GLN A 171 -5.03 6.34 -25.37
CA GLN A 171 -4.04 5.43 -24.80
C GLN A 171 -2.61 5.99 -24.91
N GLU A 172 -2.36 6.78 -25.96
CA GLU A 172 -1.13 7.54 -26.18
C GLU A 172 -0.94 8.67 -25.17
N GLN A 173 -2.03 9.14 -24.55
CA GLN A 173 -2.06 10.22 -23.58
C GLN A 173 -1.90 9.72 -22.13
N LEU A 174 -2.23 8.44 -21.86
CA LEU A 174 -2.21 7.87 -20.52
C LEU A 174 -0.87 8.02 -19.77
N ASN A 175 0.26 7.87 -20.46
CA ASN A 175 1.58 8.01 -19.82
C ASN A 175 1.86 9.46 -19.41
N ILE A 176 1.51 10.41 -20.27
CA ILE A 176 1.64 11.85 -19.99
C ILE A 176 0.77 12.23 -18.80
N PHE A 177 -0.47 11.71 -18.75
CA PHE A 177 -1.38 11.91 -17.63
C PHE A 177 -0.75 11.43 -16.32
N PHE A 178 -0.27 10.18 -16.25
CA PHE A 178 0.33 9.66 -15.04
C PHE A 178 1.62 10.38 -14.64
N GLN A 179 2.47 10.78 -15.59
CA GLN A 179 3.66 11.59 -15.30
C GLN A 179 3.31 12.94 -14.70
N MET A 180 2.23 13.57 -15.20
CA MET A 180 1.71 14.81 -14.65
C MET A 180 1.18 14.60 -13.22
N ILE A 181 0.41 13.54 -12.95
CA ILE A 181 -0.04 13.21 -11.59
C ILE A 181 1.17 13.00 -10.66
N TYR A 182 2.14 12.23 -11.11
CA TYR A 182 3.36 11.95 -10.36
C TYR A 182 4.13 13.23 -10.04
N ARG A 183 4.24 14.17 -10.99
CA ARG A 183 4.92 15.46 -10.83
C ARG A 183 4.28 16.33 -9.75
N ILE A 184 2.95 16.42 -9.73
CA ILE A 184 2.24 17.35 -8.83
C ILE A 184 2.16 16.82 -7.39
N LEU A 185 2.25 15.50 -7.21
CA LEU A 185 2.25 14.87 -5.90
C LEU A 185 3.57 15.11 -5.17
N ARG A 186 3.48 15.43 -3.88
CA ARG A 186 4.62 15.47 -2.96
C ARG A 186 5.26 14.09 -2.78
N PRO A 187 6.48 14.01 -2.22
CA PRO A 187 6.97 12.78 -1.62
C PRO A 187 5.92 12.15 -0.70
N ASN A 188 5.68 10.86 -0.84
CA ASN A 188 4.60 10.10 -0.18
C ASN A 188 3.16 10.59 -0.46
N GLY A 189 2.98 11.41 -1.50
CA GLY A 189 1.67 11.86 -1.97
C GLY A 189 0.85 10.70 -2.53
N LEU A 190 -0.47 10.80 -2.38
CA LEU A 190 -1.40 9.73 -2.72
C LEU A 190 -2.06 9.98 -4.07
N PHE A 191 -2.06 8.97 -4.93
CA PHE A 191 -2.98 8.88 -6.06
C PHE A 191 -4.03 7.81 -5.77
N LEU A 192 -5.27 8.24 -5.65
CA LEU A 192 -6.43 7.38 -5.45
C LEU A 192 -7.24 7.39 -6.73
N PHE A 193 -7.49 6.21 -7.29
CA PHE A 193 -8.36 6.13 -8.46
C PHE A 193 -9.32 4.97 -8.34
N ARG A 194 -10.45 5.08 -9.02
CA ARG A 194 -11.46 4.02 -9.05
C ARG A 194 -11.73 3.62 -10.48
N GLU A 195 -11.59 2.34 -10.78
CA GLU A 195 -11.74 1.79 -12.13
C GLU A 195 -12.37 0.41 -12.09
N HIS A 196 -12.92 -0.03 -13.22
CA HIS A 196 -13.44 -1.39 -13.36
C HIS A 196 -12.29 -2.42 -13.35
N HIS A 197 -12.48 -3.55 -12.65
CA HIS A 197 -11.62 -4.71 -12.84
C HIS A 197 -11.99 -5.49 -14.11
N ALA A 198 -11.55 -4.99 -15.26
CA ALA A 198 -11.98 -5.49 -16.56
C ALA A 198 -11.29 -6.79 -16.98
N ARG A 199 -11.73 -7.91 -16.38
CA ARG A 199 -11.41 -9.26 -16.85
C ARG A 199 -12.03 -9.49 -18.23
N GLN A 200 -11.37 -10.28 -19.07
CA GLN A 200 -11.74 -10.43 -20.48
C GLN A 200 -13.21 -10.82 -20.67
N GLU A 201 -13.71 -11.72 -19.82
CA GLU A 201 -15.08 -12.19 -19.81
C GLU A 201 -16.12 -11.12 -19.43
N PHE A 202 -15.73 -10.05 -18.74
CA PHE A 202 -16.63 -9.01 -18.25
C PHE A 202 -16.65 -7.76 -19.10
N ILE A 203 -15.71 -7.62 -20.04
CA ILE A 203 -15.64 -6.44 -20.87
C ILE A 203 -16.94 -6.19 -21.69
N PRO A 204 -17.64 -7.22 -22.23
CA PRO A 204 -18.93 -7.00 -22.87
C PRO A 204 -19.97 -6.35 -21.95
N LEU A 205 -20.00 -6.75 -20.67
CA LEU A 205 -20.90 -6.17 -19.67
C LEU A 205 -20.59 -4.68 -19.45
N LEU A 206 -19.31 -4.32 -19.31
CA LEU A 206 -18.89 -2.93 -19.13
C LEU A 206 -19.29 -2.05 -20.32
N ASN A 207 -19.06 -2.54 -21.54
CA ASN A 207 -19.50 -1.85 -22.76
C ASN A 207 -21.02 -1.63 -22.80
N VAL A 208 -21.80 -2.66 -22.49
CA VAL A 208 -23.27 -2.56 -22.48
C VAL A 208 -23.75 -1.60 -21.39
N ALA A 209 -23.13 -1.63 -20.20
CA ALA A 209 -23.43 -0.69 -19.13
C ALA A 209 -23.26 0.77 -19.58
N HIS A 210 -22.13 1.09 -20.24
CA HIS A 210 -21.89 2.43 -20.79
C HIS A 210 -22.87 2.81 -21.90
N MET A 211 -23.09 1.92 -22.89
CA MET A 211 -24.04 2.18 -23.98
C MET A 211 -25.46 2.44 -23.46
N VAL A 212 -25.90 1.66 -22.47
CA VAL A 212 -27.24 1.80 -21.88
C VAL A 212 -27.34 3.05 -21.02
N PHE A 213 -26.26 3.42 -20.31
CA PHE A 213 -26.19 4.69 -19.63
C PHE A 213 -26.35 5.85 -20.62
N ASN A 214 -25.54 5.88 -21.67
CA ASN A 214 -25.53 6.92 -22.70
C ASN A 214 -26.85 7.06 -23.44
N VAL A 215 -27.47 5.95 -23.85
CA VAL A 215 -28.75 6.02 -24.58
C VAL A 215 -29.87 6.58 -23.70
N VAL A 216 -29.85 6.29 -22.39
CA VAL A 216 -30.86 6.76 -21.45
C VAL A 216 -30.60 8.21 -21.00
N THR A 217 -29.33 8.63 -20.90
CA THR A 217 -28.97 10.03 -20.63
C THR A 217 -29.07 10.92 -21.87
N GLY A 218 -29.34 10.33 -23.04
CA GLY A 218 -29.62 11.05 -24.27
C GLY A 218 -28.39 11.46 -25.07
N VAL A 219 -27.24 10.82 -24.81
CA VAL A 219 -26.02 10.99 -25.62
C VAL A 219 -26.36 10.64 -27.07
N ASP A 220 -25.96 11.53 -27.99
CA ASP A 220 -26.19 11.33 -29.41
C ASP A 220 -25.31 10.21 -29.97
N TYR A 221 -25.72 9.69 -31.13
CA TYR A 221 -25.05 8.56 -31.75
C TYR A 221 -23.59 8.85 -32.10
N GLU A 222 -23.27 10.04 -32.61
CA GLU A 222 -21.92 10.40 -33.03
C GLU A 222 -20.99 10.50 -31.81
N SER A 223 -21.48 11.04 -30.70
CA SER A 223 -20.74 11.06 -29.43
C SER A 223 -20.47 9.65 -28.90
N GLU A 224 -21.49 8.77 -28.89
CA GLU A 224 -21.36 7.38 -28.44
C GLU A 224 -20.32 6.60 -29.24
N ILE A 225 -20.38 6.65 -30.57
CA ILE A 225 -19.44 5.88 -31.41
C ILE A 225 -18.01 6.40 -31.30
N ASN A 226 -17.83 7.63 -30.86
CA ASN A 226 -16.52 8.26 -30.69
C ASN A 226 -15.98 8.16 -29.26
N GLU A 227 -16.76 7.62 -28.31
CA GLU A 227 -16.30 7.38 -26.95
C GLU A 227 -15.16 6.34 -26.93
N ILE A 228 -14.14 6.62 -26.14
CA ILE A 228 -13.03 5.70 -25.89
C ILE A 228 -13.37 4.87 -24.66
N ARG A 229 -13.28 3.54 -24.77
CA ARG A 229 -13.50 2.59 -23.67
C ARG A 229 -12.35 1.60 -23.57
N ALA A 230 -11.24 2.08 -23.02
CA ALA A 230 -10.00 1.35 -22.90
C ALA A 230 -9.86 0.67 -21.53
N PHE A 231 -10.73 -0.28 -21.28
CA PHE A 231 -10.77 -1.00 -20.00
C PHE A 231 -9.51 -1.85 -19.79
N ARG A 232 -9.05 -1.93 -18.53
CA ARG A 232 -7.88 -2.72 -18.12
C ARG A 232 -8.19 -3.50 -16.85
N THR A 233 -7.48 -4.60 -16.65
CA THR A 233 -7.44 -5.25 -15.33
C THR A 233 -6.74 -4.34 -14.32
N ILE A 234 -6.94 -4.59 -13.02
CA ILE A 234 -6.24 -3.88 -11.95
C ILE A 234 -4.73 -4.03 -12.10
N GLU A 235 -4.26 -5.22 -12.47
CA GLU A 235 -2.84 -5.45 -12.73
C GLU A 235 -2.32 -4.68 -13.95
N GLY A 236 -3.18 -4.48 -14.96
CA GLY A 236 -2.90 -3.59 -16.09
C GLY A 236 -2.70 -2.14 -15.63
N TRP A 237 -3.60 -1.62 -14.78
CA TRP A 237 -3.47 -0.26 -14.22
C TRP A 237 -2.22 -0.11 -13.35
N ARG A 238 -1.96 -1.07 -12.46
CA ARG A 238 -0.76 -1.12 -11.62
C ARG A 238 0.51 -1.09 -12.46
N SER A 239 0.55 -1.90 -13.52
CA SER A 239 1.69 -1.96 -14.42
C SER A 239 1.97 -0.63 -15.12
N CYS A 240 0.92 0.11 -15.52
CA CYS A 240 1.09 1.44 -16.09
C CYS A 240 1.65 2.44 -15.07
N LEU A 241 1.13 2.43 -13.83
CA LEU A 241 1.55 3.34 -12.77
C LEU A 241 2.97 3.06 -12.27
N ARG A 242 3.35 1.79 -12.09
CA ARG A 242 4.71 1.39 -11.70
C ARG A 242 5.76 1.86 -12.71
N ARG A 243 5.45 1.85 -14.01
CA ARG A 243 6.35 2.36 -15.06
C ARG A 243 6.66 3.85 -14.94
N VAL A 244 5.76 4.62 -14.32
CA VAL A 244 5.92 6.06 -14.08
C VAL A 244 6.67 6.35 -12.78
N GLY A 245 6.82 5.35 -11.90
CA GLY A 245 7.53 5.46 -10.62
C GLY A 245 6.63 5.39 -9.39
N PHE A 246 5.32 5.22 -9.59
CA PHE A 246 4.39 5.01 -8.49
C PHE A 246 4.61 3.65 -7.80
N GLU A 247 4.30 3.59 -6.50
CA GLU A 247 4.32 2.37 -5.69
C GLU A 247 2.92 1.99 -5.22
N ASP A 248 2.53 0.75 -5.50
CA ASP A 248 1.28 0.20 -5.00
C ASP A 248 1.45 -0.32 -3.57
N LYS A 249 0.52 0.07 -2.69
CA LYS A 249 0.44 -0.43 -1.31
C LYS A 249 -0.50 -1.62 -1.16
N PHE A 250 -1.09 -2.07 -2.27
CA PHE A 250 -2.08 -3.14 -2.34
C PHE A 250 -3.28 -2.92 -1.42
N VAL A 251 -3.54 -1.64 -1.08
CA VAL A 251 -4.73 -1.21 -0.37
C VAL A 251 -5.76 -0.82 -1.42
N TYR A 252 -6.85 -1.56 -1.44
CA TYR A 252 -7.98 -1.30 -2.32
C TYR A 252 -9.30 -1.44 -1.55
N ASP A 253 -10.38 -0.89 -2.09
CA ASP A 253 -11.72 -1.21 -1.65
C ASP A 253 -12.63 -1.47 -2.85
N GLU A 254 -13.45 -2.50 -2.75
CA GLU A 254 -14.41 -2.87 -3.81
C GLU A 254 -15.75 -2.20 -3.50
N GLN A 255 -16.52 -1.84 -4.53
CA GLN A 255 -17.90 -1.42 -4.28
C GLN A 255 -18.73 -2.66 -3.94
N GLU A 256 -19.37 -2.62 -2.76
CA GLU A 256 -20.27 -3.67 -2.34
C GLU A 256 -21.45 -3.79 -3.33
N ASP A 257 -21.75 -5.03 -3.72
CA ASP A 257 -22.83 -5.37 -4.64
C ASP A 257 -22.77 -4.76 -6.05
N ASP A 258 -21.62 -4.23 -6.47
CA ASP A 258 -21.46 -3.75 -7.84
C ASP A 258 -21.19 -4.91 -8.83
N PRO A 259 -22.10 -5.18 -9.79
CA PRO A 259 -21.87 -6.22 -10.81
C PRO A 259 -20.76 -5.89 -11.83
N THR A 260 -20.30 -4.64 -11.90
CA THR A 260 -19.20 -4.22 -12.79
C THR A 260 -17.81 -4.32 -12.20
N ASP A 261 -17.69 -4.85 -10.97
CA ASP A 261 -16.42 -5.06 -10.25
C ASP A 261 -15.60 -3.75 -10.14
N ASP A 262 -16.23 -2.67 -9.65
CA ASP A 262 -15.55 -1.41 -9.37
C ASP A 262 -14.59 -1.48 -8.18
N ILE A 263 -13.35 -1.07 -8.41
CA ILE A 263 -12.29 -1.13 -7.40
C ILE A 263 -11.62 0.24 -7.26
N MET A 264 -11.60 0.75 -6.03
CA MET A 264 -10.82 1.92 -5.65
C MET A 264 -9.42 1.45 -5.23
N ILE A 265 -8.38 1.93 -5.90
CA ILE A 265 -6.98 1.56 -5.67
C ILE A 265 -6.21 2.78 -5.15
N LYS A 266 -5.37 2.54 -4.14
CA LYS A 266 -4.45 3.53 -3.58
C LYS A 266 -3.02 3.25 -3.99
N ILE A 267 -2.37 4.25 -4.57
CA ILE A 267 -0.97 4.18 -4.99
C ILE A 267 -0.21 5.42 -4.49
N ILE A 268 1.05 5.25 -4.09
CA ILE A 268 1.91 6.32 -3.56
C ILE A 268 2.88 6.81 -4.64
N ALA A 269 3.02 8.13 -4.77
CA ALA A 269 4.08 8.75 -5.55
C ALA A 269 5.33 8.98 -4.68
N ASN A 270 6.52 8.77 -5.25
CA ASN A 270 7.80 9.03 -4.57
C ASN A 270 7.84 8.46 -3.14
N PRO A 271 7.71 7.13 -2.96
CA PRO A 271 7.82 6.51 -1.64
C PRO A 271 9.19 6.84 -1.03
N GLU A 272 9.19 7.35 0.19
CA GLU A 272 10.45 7.56 0.92
C GLU A 272 11.15 6.22 1.14
N SER A 273 12.46 6.19 0.89
CA SER A 273 13.25 4.98 1.06
C SER A 273 13.51 4.73 2.55
N ASN A 274 13.11 3.56 3.06
CA ASN A 274 13.25 3.21 4.48
C ASN A 274 14.64 2.66 4.85
N TYR A 275 15.68 2.89 4.03
CA TYR A 275 17.03 2.32 4.21
C TYR A 275 17.66 2.69 5.56
N PHE A 276 17.29 3.83 6.13
CA PHE A 276 17.90 4.29 7.38
C PHE A 276 17.11 3.88 8.65
N ARG A 277 16.03 3.09 8.53
CA ARG A 277 15.26 2.62 9.69
C ARG A 277 16.06 1.77 10.70
N PRO A 278 17.02 0.93 10.29
CA PRO A 278 17.86 0.24 11.27
C PRO A 278 18.64 1.21 12.18
N CYS A 279 19.09 2.35 11.64
CA CYS A 279 19.75 3.39 12.44
C CYS A 279 18.79 3.98 13.48
N GLU A 280 17.56 4.31 13.09
CA GLU A 280 16.52 4.84 13.99
C GLU A 280 16.19 3.84 15.11
N ARG A 281 16.05 2.56 14.77
CA ARG A 281 15.80 1.49 15.77
C ARG A 281 16.98 1.30 16.71
N LEU A 282 18.21 1.42 16.23
CA LEU A 282 19.40 1.32 17.07
C LEU A 282 19.40 2.41 18.14
N VAL A 283 18.96 3.63 17.84
CA VAL A 283 18.81 4.71 18.85
C VAL A 283 17.84 4.29 19.96
N VAL A 284 16.68 3.75 19.59
CA VAL A 284 15.68 3.27 20.56
C VAL A 284 16.28 2.20 21.48
N ARG A 285 17.05 1.25 20.91
CA ARG A 285 17.72 0.20 21.69
C ARG A 285 18.77 0.74 22.63
N ILE A 286 19.59 1.71 22.19
CA ILE A 286 20.59 2.35 23.06
C ILE A 286 19.90 2.95 24.29
N CYS A 287 18.76 3.63 24.10
CA CYS A 287 17.99 4.20 25.21
C CYS A 287 17.41 3.13 26.15
N MET A 288 16.83 2.06 25.59
CA MET A 288 16.30 0.95 26.40
C MET A 288 17.39 0.25 27.20
N GLN A 289 18.51 -0.07 26.55
CA GLN A 289 19.65 -0.72 27.17
C GLN A 289 20.31 0.18 28.21
N PHE A 290 20.38 1.49 27.97
CA PHE A 290 20.82 2.45 28.98
C PHE A 290 19.92 2.43 30.22
N GLY A 291 18.59 2.49 30.03
CA GLY A 291 17.64 2.40 31.14
C GLY A 291 17.77 1.10 31.94
N GLN A 292 17.89 -0.04 31.26
CA GLN A 292 18.10 -1.34 31.91
C GLN A 292 19.43 -1.39 32.67
N TYR A 293 20.50 -0.84 32.08
CA TYR A 293 21.82 -0.82 32.68
C TYR A 293 21.85 -0.01 33.99
N LEU A 294 21.12 1.12 34.03
CA LEU A 294 21.03 1.98 35.21
C LEU A 294 20.39 1.29 36.43
N ASN A 295 19.62 0.22 36.22
CA ASN A 295 18.98 -0.51 37.33
C ASN A 295 19.99 -1.26 38.21
N HIS A 296 21.15 -1.61 37.67
CA HIS A 296 22.15 -2.41 38.38
C HIS A 296 23.55 -1.81 38.35
N THR A 297 23.86 -0.96 37.37
CA THR A 297 25.20 -0.37 37.20
C THR A 297 25.10 1.14 36.97
N PRO A 298 25.90 1.96 37.68
CA PRO A 298 25.98 3.40 37.50
C PRO A 298 26.26 3.79 36.05
N PHE A 299 25.68 4.91 35.65
CA PHE A 299 25.77 5.43 34.28
C PHE A 299 27.20 5.51 33.78
N TYR A 300 28.17 5.85 34.64
CA TYR A 300 29.56 6.03 34.25
C TYR A 300 30.24 4.72 33.87
N TYR A 301 29.65 3.53 34.08
CA TYR A 301 30.17 2.29 33.52
C TYR A 301 29.59 1.94 32.14
N PHE A 302 28.54 2.63 31.70
CA PHE A 302 27.87 2.34 30.43
C PHE A 302 28.81 2.57 29.23
N PRO A 303 28.80 1.69 28.21
CA PRO A 303 29.75 1.74 27.10
C PRO A 303 29.32 2.72 25.98
N PHE A 304 29.11 3.99 26.33
CA PHE A 304 28.64 5.04 25.41
C PHE A 304 29.41 5.11 24.09
N VAL A 305 30.75 5.06 24.14
CA VAL A 305 31.61 5.14 22.96
C VAL A 305 31.34 3.98 22.00
N LYS A 306 31.15 2.75 22.50
CA LYS A 306 30.88 1.59 21.66
C LYS A 306 29.54 1.74 20.92
N PHE A 307 28.49 2.18 21.62
CA PHE A 307 27.20 2.44 20.98
C PHE A 307 27.27 3.55 19.93
N LEU A 308 28.04 4.61 20.19
CA LEU A 308 28.23 5.68 19.22
C LEU A 308 28.98 5.19 17.97
N VAL A 309 30.02 4.38 18.15
CA VAL A 309 30.73 3.72 17.04
C VAL A 309 29.79 2.84 16.23
N HIS A 310 28.94 2.05 16.91
CA HIS A 310 27.98 1.18 16.22
C HIS A 310 26.94 1.97 15.42
N TYR A 311 26.45 3.09 15.96
CA TYR A 311 25.52 3.97 15.25
C TYR A 311 26.14 4.50 13.95
N TRP A 312 27.34 5.11 14.04
CA TRP A 312 28.00 5.67 12.87
C TRP A 312 28.43 4.59 11.86
N SER A 313 28.83 3.41 12.33
CA SER A 313 29.19 2.30 11.45
C SER A 313 27.97 1.81 10.66
N LEU A 314 26.83 1.58 11.34
CA LEU A 314 25.59 1.18 10.67
C LEU A 314 25.13 2.26 9.68
N PHE A 315 25.15 3.53 10.09
CA PHE A 315 24.80 4.65 9.24
C PHE A 315 25.66 4.74 7.97
N LEU A 316 26.98 4.51 8.09
CA LEU A 316 27.89 4.49 6.94
C LEU A 316 27.64 3.29 6.02
N SER A 317 27.35 2.10 6.58
CA SER A 317 26.95 0.93 5.79
C SER A 317 25.67 1.19 4.99
N GLU A 318 24.63 1.71 5.63
CA GLU A 318 23.36 2.06 4.97
C GLU A 318 23.54 3.16 3.92
N THR A 319 24.37 4.17 4.22
CA THR A 319 24.69 5.23 3.27
C THR A 319 25.37 4.65 2.02
N LYS A 320 26.34 3.74 2.18
CA LYS A 320 27.05 3.11 1.07
C LYS A 320 26.11 2.28 0.19
N LEU A 321 25.21 1.50 0.80
CA LEU A 321 24.20 0.72 0.08
C LEU A 321 23.22 1.64 -0.67
N SER A 322 22.75 2.69 0.00
CA SER A 322 21.82 3.67 -0.57
C SER A 322 22.44 4.44 -1.74
N ILE A 323 23.73 4.83 -1.64
CA ILE A 323 24.46 5.48 -2.73
C ILE A 323 24.58 4.54 -3.94
N LYS A 324 24.86 3.25 -3.72
CA LYS A 324 24.96 2.27 -4.80
C LYS A 324 23.62 2.12 -5.55
N LYS A 325 22.49 2.24 -4.85
CA LYS A 325 21.15 2.06 -5.44
C LYS A 325 20.58 3.32 -6.08
N TYR A 326 20.70 4.48 -5.42
CA TYR A 326 20.01 5.71 -5.84
C TYR A 326 20.94 6.82 -6.33
N GLY A 327 22.26 6.64 -6.20
CA GLY A 327 23.25 7.65 -6.50
C GLY A 327 23.46 8.66 -5.36
N LEU A 328 24.67 9.21 -5.29
CA LEU A 328 25.12 10.09 -4.20
C LEU A 328 24.28 11.36 -4.05
N LEU A 329 24.00 12.05 -5.17
CA LEU A 329 23.26 13.32 -5.15
C LEU A 329 21.82 13.14 -4.66
N THR A 330 21.18 12.03 -5.03
CA THR A 330 19.83 11.70 -4.56
C THR A 330 19.82 11.49 -3.05
N ILE A 331 20.79 10.76 -2.50
CA ILE A 331 20.85 10.52 -1.06
C ILE A 331 21.11 11.81 -0.26
N LEU A 332 22.10 12.60 -0.67
CA LEU A 332 22.48 13.81 0.08
C LEU A 332 21.35 14.87 0.10
N PHE A 333 20.67 15.07 -1.02
CA PHE A 333 19.74 16.19 -1.17
C PHE A 333 18.26 15.80 -1.15
N ARG A 334 17.93 14.53 -1.44
CA ARG A 334 16.53 14.09 -1.63
C ARG A 334 16.11 12.94 -0.71
N SER A 335 16.96 12.46 0.20
CA SER A 335 16.58 11.45 1.19
C SER A 335 16.35 12.08 2.57
N PRO A 336 15.08 12.26 2.99
CA PRO A 336 14.75 12.70 4.34
C PRO A 336 15.31 11.75 5.41
N GLY A 337 15.26 10.44 5.16
CA GLY A 337 15.83 9.42 6.05
C GLY A 337 17.33 9.62 6.29
N PHE A 338 18.11 9.89 5.24
CA PHE A 338 19.54 10.22 5.39
C PHE A 338 19.74 11.48 6.25
N GLN A 339 19.05 12.57 5.91
CA GLN A 339 19.19 13.86 6.60
C GLN A 339 18.82 13.74 8.08
N MET A 340 17.72 13.04 8.39
CA MET A 340 17.27 12.78 9.75
C MET A 340 18.33 11.99 10.53
N ASN A 341 18.87 10.91 9.95
CA ASN A 341 19.84 10.07 10.64
C ASN A 341 21.21 10.75 10.81
N VAL A 342 21.62 11.65 9.90
CA VAL A 342 22.78 12.53 10.14
C VAL A 342 22.52 13.45 11.33
N PHE A 343 21.37 14.12 11.34
CA PHE A 343 21.00 15.06 12.40
C PHE A 343 20.93 14.37 13.77
N VAL A 344 20.23 13.23 13.85
CA VAL A 344 20.13 12.39 15.05
C VAL A 344 21.51 11.91 15.50
N GLY A 345 22.36 11.47 14.58
CA GLY A 345 23.73 11.03 14.90
C GLY A 345 24.59 12.14 15.48
N ILE A 346 24.55 13.33 14.88
CA ILE A 346 25.26 14.52 15.38
C ILE A 346 24.73 14.91 16.77
N PHE A 347 23.40 14.98 16.93
CA PHE A 347 22.77 15.31 18.20
C PHE A 347 23.17 14.31 19.29
N MET A 348 23.05 13.01 19.04
CA MET A 348 23.50 11.96 19.95
C MET A 348 24.98 12.10 20.30
N THR A 349 25.85 12.36 19.33
CA THR A 349 27.29 12.57 19.57
C THR A 349 27.52 13.74 20.52
N ILE A 350 26.87 14.87 20.27
CA ILE A 350 26.98 16.08 21.10
C ILE A 350 26.45 15.84 22.51
N THR A 351 25.30 15.17 22.65
CA THR A 351 24.69 14.91 23.96
C THR A 351 25.47 13.88 24.77
N LEU A 352 26.01 12.83 24.13
CA LEU A 352 26.76 11.79 24.83
C LEU A 352 28.19 12.21 25.15
N LEU A 353 28.80 13.15 24.42
CA LEU A 353 30.18 13.55 24.63
C LEU A 353 30.44 14.09 26.06
N PRO A 354 29.64 15.01 26.63
CA PRO A 354 29.76 15.41 28.03
C PRO A 354 29.61 14.23 28.99
N VAL A 355 28.67 13.32 28.75
CA VAL A 355 28.43 12.14 29.61
C VAL A 355 29.62 11.19 29.56
N ILE A 356 30.23 10.99 28.39
CA ILE A 356 31.46 10.21 28.20
C ILE A 356 32.60 10.83 28.99
N LEU A 357 32.79 12.15 28.90
CA LEU A 357 33.84 12.87 29.61
C LEU A 357 33.63 12.80 31.13
N SER A 358 32.42 13.06 31.62
CA SER A 358 32.06 12.92 33.04
C SER A 358 32.25 11.49 33.53
N SER A 359 31.84 10.50 32.74
CA SER A 359 32.03 9.08 33.02
C SER A 359 33.52 8.75 33.19
N PHE A 360 34.36 9.22 32.27
CA PHE A 360 35.80 9.03 32.33
C PHE A 360 36.43 9.68 33.58
N LEU A 361 36.05 10.93 33.90
CA LEU A 361 36.51 11.63 35.10
C LEU A 361 36.10 10.88 36.38
N VAL A 362 34.84 10.43 36.48
CA VAL A 362 34.37 9.67 37.65
C VAL A 362 35.14 8.37 37.81
N ARG A 363 35.41 7.63 36.72
CA ARG A 363 36.22 6.41 36.80
C ARG A 363 37.64 6.68 37.26
N ILE A 364 38.27 7.75 36.80
CA ILE A 364 39.65 8.09 37.18
C ILE A 364 39.74 8.50 38.65
N PHE A 365 38.83 9.36 39.11
CA PHE A 365 38.96 10.01 40.41
C PHE A 365 38.24 9.29 41.56
N LEU A 366 37.11 8.62 41.29
CA LEU A 366 36.21 8.12 42.35
C LEU A 366 36.15 6.59 42.45
N SER A 367 36.43 5.84 41.38
CA SER A 367 36.14 4.41 41.34
C SER A 367 37.37 3.62 40.92
N ARG A 368 38.27 3.33 41.88
CA ARG A 368 39.38 2.37 41.67
C ARG A 368 38.96 0.91 41.77
N THR A 369 37.83 0.64 42.40
CA THR A 369 37.22 -0.68 42.47
C THR A 369 35.92 -0.64 41.68
N ILE A 370 35.75 -1.59 40.76
CA ILE A 370 34.44 -1.91 40.22
C ILE A 370 33.62 -2.33 41.43
N PRO A 371 32.55 -1.62 41.80
CA PRO A 371 31.65 -2.09 42.85
C PRO A 371 31.24 -3.52 42.50
N GLU A 372 31.70 -4.48 43.30
CA GLU A 372 31.14 -5.83 43.31
C GLU A 372 29.72 -5.66 43.81
N TYR A 373 28.78 -5.61 42.88
CA TYR A 373 27.38 -5.69 43.23
C TYR A 373 27.14 -7.12 43.69
N GLU A 374 26.98 -7.32 45.00
CA GLU A 374 26.18 -8.45 45.48
C GLU A 374 24.80 -8.27 44.85
N LYS A 375 24.57 -9.03 43.78
CA LYS A 375 23.25 -9.15 43.18
C LYS A 375 22.40 -9.83 44.25
N LEU A 376 21.65 -9.05 45.03
CA LEU A 376 20.58 -9.57 45.87
C LEU A 376 19.50 -10.08 44.90
N VAL A 377 19.72 -11.29 44.38
CA VAL A 377 18.68 -12.08 43.73
C VAL A 377 17.76 -12.46 44.88
N LEU A 378 16.70 -11.69 45.08
CA LEU A 378 15.54 -12.19 45.80
C LEU A 378 14.95 -13.27 44.90
N GLU A 379 15.52 -14.48 45.02
CA GLU A 379 14.84 -15.68 44.58
C GLU A 379 13.67 -15.81 45.54
N GLN A 380 12.47 -15.50 45.04
CA GLN A 380 11.24 -15.75 45.75
C GLN A 380 11.13 -17.26 45.89
N THR A 381 11.70 -17.81 46.96
CA THR A 381 11.34 -19.14 47.42
C THR A 381 9.88 -19.06 47.81
N GLU A 382 9.01 -19.55 46.92
CA GLU A 382 7.61 -19.84 47.23
C GLU A 382 7.60 -20.82 48.41
N ASN A 383 7.53 -20.25 49.60
CA ASN A 383 7.05 -20.93 50.78
C ASN A 383 6.13 -19.94 51.48
N ILE A 384 4.97 -19.74 50.86
CA ILE A 384 3.85 -19.02 51.44
C ILE A 384 2.65 -19.97 51.33
N ASP A 385 2.44 -20.70 52.41
CA ASP A 385 1.18 -21.38 52.77
C ASP A 385 0.07 -20.35 53.10
N GLU A 386 -0.02 -19.25 52.35
CA GLU A 386 -1.07 -18.22 52.43
C GLU A 386 -1.30 -17.59 51.04
N ASP A 387 -2.15 -18.27 50.29
CA ASP A 387 -3.07 -17.81 49.23
C ASP A 387 -2.77 -16.49 48.48
N PRO A 388 -2.06 -16.57 47.33
CA PRO A 388 -2.07 -15.53 46.30
C PRO A 388 -3.06 -15.86 45.17
N PHE A 389 -4.00 -14.94 44.98
CA PHE A 389 -4.93 -14.77 43.86
C PHE A 389 -4.56 -15.50 42.55
N ASN A 390 -5.31 -16.56 42.22
CA ASN A 390 -5.13 -17.41 41.05
C ASN A 390 -5.81 -16.82 39.79
N PHE A 391 -5.03 -16.14 38.94
CA PHE A 391 -5.50 -15.61 37.65
C PHE A 391 -5.79 -16.69 36.58
N GLN A 392 -5.52 -17.97 36.87
CA GLN A 392 -5.75 -19.11 35.98
C GLN A 392 -7.09 -19.83 36.23
N GLN A 393 -7.86 -19.42 37.23
CA GLN A 393 -9.23 -19.91 37.48
C GLN A 393 -10.33 -18.94 37.01
N SER A 394 -9.99 -17.85 36.31
CA SER A 394 -10.96 -16.96 35.66
C SER A 394 -11.06 -17.16 34.14
N ILE A 395 -10.48 -18.25 33.62
CA ILE A 395 -10.75 -18.72 32.25
C ILE A 395 -11.49 -20.05 32.37
N ASP A 396 -12.74 -20.03 31.90
CA ASP A 396 -13.71 -21.13 31.96
C ASP A 396 -13.21 -22.37 31.18
N PRO A 397 -13.18 -23.57 31.80
CA PRO A 397 -12.83 -24.82 31.12
C PRO A 397 -13.86 -25.29 30.08
N HIS A 398 -14.96 -24.55 29.85
CA HIS A 398 -15.97 -24.79 28.82
C HIS A 398 -15.95 -23.78 27.65
N ILE A 399 -14.84 -23.08 27.38
CA ILE A 399 -14.71 -22.33 26.12
C ILE A 399 -14.48 -23.31 24.95
N ASP A 400 -15.61 -23.85 24.47
CA ASP A 400 -15.76 -24.81 23.37
C ASP A 400 -15.88 -24.15 21.97
N HIS A 401 -15.65 -22.83 21.83
CA HIS A 401 -15.76 -22.18 20.51
C HIS A 401 -14.66 -21.17 20.13
N MET A 402 -13.91 -21.62 19.12
CA MET A 402 -13.31 -20.84 18.03
C MET A 402 -14.16 -19.68 17.56
N GLN A 403 -13.53 -18.51 17.41
CA GLN A 403 -14.06 -17.45 16.56
C GLN A 403 -13.65 -17.71 15.11
N ILE A 404 -14.62 -18.11 14.29
CA ILE A 404 -14.51 -18.09 12.84
C ILE A 404 -14.56 -16.61 12.41
N LEU A 405 -13.41 -16.06 12.02
CA LEU A 405 -13.36 -14.79 11.32
C LEU A 405 -13.91 -15.01 9.90
N LYS A 406 -15.08 -14.41 9.64
CA LYS A 406 -15.66 -14.34 8.30
C LYS A 406 -14.71 -13.60 7.36
N LYS A 407 -14.24 -14.39 6.41
CA LYS A 407 -13.44 -14.09 5.23
C LYS A 407 -13.91 -12.84 4.48
N GLU A 408 -12.96 -11.99 4.10
CA GLU A 408 -12.88 -11.41 2.76
C GLU A 408 -11.43 -10.99 2.46
N ARG A 409 -10.99 -11.27 1.23
CA ARG A 409 -9.71 -10.97 0.57
C ARG A 409 -8.55 -11.95 0.77
N PHE A 410 -7.94 -12.29 -0.36
CA PHE A 410 -6.73 -13.11 -0.46
C PHE A 410 -5.55 -12.35 0.16
N LEU A 411 -5.37 -12.51 1.47
CA LEU A 411 -4.07 -12.38 2.10
C LEU A 411 -3.37 -13.73 2.03
N CYS A 412 -2.12 -13.75 1.58
CA CYS A 412 -1.25 -14.90 1.83
C CYS A 412 -0.88 -14.88 3.32
N HIS A 413 -1.76 -15.41 4.18
CA HIS A 413 -1.40 -15.70 5.57
C HIS A 413 -0.45 -16.90 5.56
N THR A 414 0.84 -16.63 5.68
CA THR A 414 1.78 -17.69 6.08
C THR A 414 1.92 -17.59 7.58
N THR A 415 1.05 -18.28 8.32
CA THR A 415 1.24 -18.51 9.75
C THR A 415 2.34 -19.57 9.88
N MET A 416 3.60 -19.13 10.00
CA MET A 416 4.65 -20.05 10.45
C MET A 416 4.47 -20.29 11.95
N HIS A 417 4.42 -21.55 12.33
CA HIS A 417 4.14 -22.05 13.69
C HIS A 417 5.20 -21.72 14.75
N SER A 418 6.03 -20.67 14.60
CA SER A 418 6.97 -20.24 15.65
C SER A 418 6.38 -19.24 16.65
N GLY A 419 5.09 -18.87 16.53
CA GLY A 419 4.34 -18.21 17.60
C GLY A 419 4.68 -16.75 17.89
N GLN A 420 5.63 -16.12 17.18
CA GLN A 420 6.08 -14.75 17.51
C GLN A 420 5.94 -13.69 16.39
N PHE A 421 5.59 -14.06 15.15
CA PHE A 421 5.50 -13.09 14.06
C PHE A 421 4.18 -13.17 13.28
N ASN A 422 3.50 -12.03 13.16
CA ASN A 422 2.42 -11.82 12.20
C ASN A 422 2.99 -11.07 10.99
N LEU A 423 3.38 -11.82 9.96
CA LEU A 423 3.81 -11.22 8.70
C LEU A 423 2.56 -10.84 7.89
N HIS A 424 2.23 -9.55 7.88
CA HIS A 424 1.02 -9.05 7.23
C HIS A 424 1.19 -8.85 5.71
N TYR A 425 2.31 -8.26 5.30
CA TYR A 425 2.59 -7.89 3.92
C TYR A 425 4.10 -7.69 3.73
N ILE A 426 4.60 -8.00 2.53
CA ILE A 426 5.95 -7.65 2.05
C ILE A 426 5.77 -7.09 0.65
N SER A 427 6.47 -6.02 0.33
CA SER A 427 6.47 -5.43 -1.00
C SER A 427 6.92 -6.43 -2.05
N ASP A 428 6.16 -6.56 -3.14
CA ASP A 428 6.45 -7.45 -4.28
C ASP A 428 7.51 -6.84 -5.22
N ARG A 429 8.54 -6.19 -4.65
CA ARG A 429 9.65 -5.69 -5.46
C ARG A 429 10.66 -6.82 -5.66
N ASP A 430 11.32 -6.84 -6.83
CA ASP A 430 12.46 -7.72 -7.14
C ASP A 430 13.74 -7.38 -6.30
N ASP A 431 13.53 -6.72 -5.17
CA ASP A 431 14.54 -6.10 -4.33
C ASP A 431 14.96 -7.02 -3.17
N GLN A 432 16.07 -6.65 -2.54
CA GLN A 432 16.44 -7.19 -1.24
C GLN A 432 15.54 -6.58 -0.15
N ILE A 433 15.32 -7.30 0.95
CA ILE A 433 14.72 -6.86 2.21
C ILE A 433 15.77 -6.97 3.31
N GLN A 434 15.73 -6.16 4.36
CA GLN A 434 16.64 -6.35 5.49
C GLN A 434 15.98 -7.19 6.57
N VAL A 435 16.72 -8.12 7.14
CA VAL A 435 16.29 -8.91 8.28
C VAL A 435 17.29 -8.68 9.39
N GLU A 436 16.79 -8.35 10.56
CA GLU A 436 17.57 -8.27 11.77
C GLU A 436 17.50 -9.57 12.53
N ILE A 437 18.66 -10.11 12.86
CA ILE A 437 18.82 -11.41 13.48
C ILE A 437 19.69 -11.23 14.73
N LEU A 438 19.22 -11.73 15.86
CA LEU A 438 19.96 -11.82 17.11
C LEU A 438 20.53 -13.23 17.25
N ILE A 439 21.81 -13.36 17.58
CA ILE A 439 22.49 -14.63 17.85
C ILE A 439 22.98 -14.64 19.30
N ASN A 440 22.70 -15.73 20.02
CA ASN A 440 23.15 -15.93 21.41
C ASN A 440 24.42 -16.81 21.45
N ASN A 441 25.39 -16.43 22.30
CA ASN A 441 26.84 -16.65 22.13
C ASN A 441 27.35 -18.08 22.15
N ASP A 442 26.61 -19.04 22.70
CA ASP A 442 27.24 -20.33 23.00
C ASP A 442 27.68 -21.05 21.70
N ASP A 443 27.13 -20.66 20.53
CA ASP A 443 27.55 -21.10 19.19
C ASP A 443 27.71 -19.96 18.15
N ASP A 444 28.04 -18.72 18.55
CA ASP A 444 28.01 -17.52 17.68
C ASP A 444 28.77 -17.72 16.36
N ALA A 445 30.00 -18.27 16.44
CA ALA A 445 30.86 -18.45 15.27
C ALA A 445 30.26 -19.42 14.24
N GLN A 446 29.62 -20.51 14.68
CA GLN A 446 29.05 -21.49 13.75
C GLN A 446 27.81 -20.94 13.06
N ARG A 447 26.94 -20.24 13.80
CA ARG A 447 25.71 -19.65 13.25
C ARG A 447 26.00 -18.47 12.33
N LEU A 448 26.96 -17.64 12.71
CA LEU A 448 27.44 -16.55 11.88
C LEU A 448 28.01 -17.08 10.56
N MET A 449 28.88 -18.10 10.63
CA MET A 449 29.41 -18.75 9.44
C MET A 449 28.30 -19.38 8.59
N TRP A 450 27.32 -20.03 9.21
CA TRP A 450 26.17 -20.61 8.49
C TRP A 450 25.38 -19.55 7.73
N LEU A 451 25.07 -18.40 8.35
CA LEU A 451 24.38 -17.28 7.71
C LEU A 451 25.20 -16.68 6.57
N GLN A 452 26.50 -16.45 6.79
CA GLN A 452 27.42 -15.92 5.77
C GLN A 452 27.60 -16.86 4.57
N GLN A 453 27.36 -18.15 4.74
CA GLN A 453 27.41 -19.16 3.68
C GLN A 453 26.09 -19.31 2.91
N GLN A 454 24.98 -18.73 3.39
CA GLN A 454 23.71 -18.87 2.70
C GLN A 454 23.74 -18.12 1.37
N PRO A 455 23.39 -18.78 0.25
CA PRO A 455 23.31 -18.10 -1.03
C PRO A 455 22.19 -17.05 -0.98
N ASN A 456 22.47 -15.86 -1.50
CA ASN A 456 21.54 -14.71 -1.55
C ASN A 456 21.28 -14.01 -0.21
N ILE A 457 22.13 -14.21 0.79
CA ILE A 457 22.18 -13.40 2.01
C ILE A 457 23.43 -12.53 1.98
N ASP A 458 23.25 -11.23 2.05
CA ASP A 458 24.34 -10.25 2.15
C ASP A 458 24.38 -9.71 3.58
N VAL A 459 25.40 -10.03 4.37
CA VAL A 459 25.56 -9.44 5.70
C VAL A 459 25.90 -7.95 5.54
N ILE A 460 24.97 -7.08 5.92
CA ILE A 460 25.09 -5.62 5.80
C ILE A 460 25.88 -5.06 6.98
N TYR A 461 25.54 -5.53 8.17
CA TYR A 461 26.12 -5.05 9.41
C TYR A 461 26.11 -6.13 10.48
N GLU A 462 27.18 -6.18 11.25
CA GLU A 462 27.36 -7.07 12.38
C GLU A 462 27.80 -6.24 13.56
N PHE A 463 27.11 -6.38 14.70
CA PHE A 463 27.58 -5.78 15.94
C PHE A 463 27.38 -6.68 17.14
N LYS A 464 28.45 -6.78 17.94
CA LYS A 464 28.43 -7.44 19.23
C LYS A 464 27.89 -6.48 20.28
N ASN A 465 26.88 -6.91 21.04
CA ASN A 465 26.23 -6.07 22.04
C ASN A 465 27.27 -5.59 23.08
N PRO A 466 27.42 -4.26 23.29
CA PRO A 466 28.42 -3.71 24.20
C PRO A 466 28.28 -4.09 25.67
N ILE A 467 27.06 -4.46 26.10
CA ILE A 467 26.69 -4.79 27.48
C ILE A 467 26.73 -6.30 27.66
N ASP A 468 26.06 -7.03 26.76
CA ASP A 468 26.03 -8.47 26.78
C ASP A 468 26.93 -9.01 25.67
N ASN A 469 28.17 -9.39 26.03
CA ASN A 469 29.07 -10.00 25.06
C ASN A 469 28.55 -11.34 24.54
N LYS A 470 27.43 -11.85 25.07
CA LYS A 470 26.72 -13.02 24.59
C LYS A 470 25.75 -12.80 23.45
N GLN A 471 25.56 -11.57 23.02
CA GLN A 471 24.61 -11.27 21.97
C GLN A 471 25.31 -10.60 20.79
N THR A 472 25.11 -11.16 19.61
CA THR A 472 25.53 -10.56 18.35
C THR A 472 24.28 -10.25 17.53
N THR A 473 24.14 -9.02 17.07
CA THR A 473 23.05 -8.60 16.19
C THR A 473 23.59 -8.46 14.77
N LEU A 474 22.89 -9.08 13.83
CA LEU A 474 23.16 -9.03 12.40
C LEU A 474 22.03 -8.32 11.70
N ILE A 475 22.37 -7.47 10.75
CA ILE A 475 21.45 -6.96 9.74
C ILE A 475 21.88 -7.58 8.43
N VAL A 476 20.99 -8.36 7.82
CA VAL A 476 21.26 -9.07 6.57
C VAL A 476 20.30 -8.62 5.49
N GLY A 477 20.80 -8.41 4.28
CA GLY A 477 20.03 -8.19 3.07
C GLY A 477 19.67 -9.53 2.43
N VAL A 478 18.39 -9.76 2.14
CA VAL A 478 17.86 -11.02 1.65
C VAL A 478 17.00 -10.74 0.43
N LYS A 479 17.16 -11.45 -0.68
CA LYS A 479 16.20 -11.29 -1.79
C LYS A 479 14.81 -11.71 -1.34
N ILE A 480 13.76 -10.94 -1.65
CA ILE A 480 12.39 -11.22 -1.17
C ILE A 480 11.95 -12.67 -1.46
N LYS A 481 12.25 -13.19 -2.66
CA LYS A 481 11.95 -14.58 -3.04
C LYS A 481 12.62 -15.65 -2.14
N GLU A 482 13.71 -15.31 -1.47
CA GLU A 482 14.46 -16.20 -0.57
C GLU A 482 14.09 -15.98 0.91
N LEU A 483 13.29 -14.97 1.23
CA LEU A 483 12.97 -14.61 2.61
C LEU A 483 12.29 -15.76 3.36
N PHE A 484 11.30 -16.41 2.76
CA PHE A 484 10.61 -17.54 3.39
C PHE A 484 11.53 -18.74 3.59
N SER A 485 12.52 -18.93 2.70
CA SER A 485 13.56 -19.95 2.87
C SER A 485 14.42 -19.62 4.08
N LEU A 486 14.86 -18.36 4.21
CA LEU A 486 15.59 -17.89 5.38
C LEU A 486 14.79 -18.09 6.67
N ILE A 487 13.54 -17.61 6.73
CA ILE A 487 12.69 -17.75 7.93
C ILE A 487 12.58 -19.21 8.32
N ARG A 488 12.26 -20.10 7.36
CA ARG A 488 12.19 -21.54 7.61
C ARG A 488 13.50 -22.09 8.16
N ASN A 489 14.64 -21.69 7.60
CA ASN A 489 15.93 -22.18 8.07
C ASN A 489 16.27 -21.63 9.47
N CYS A 490 15.86 -20.39 9.78
CA CYS A 490 16.02 -19.78 11.10
C CYS A 490 15.14 -20.43 12.17
N THR A 491 13.95 -20.97 11.83
CA THR A 491 13.06 -21.57 12.84
C THR A 491 13.68 -22.75 13.60
N ASN A 492 14.60 -23.49 12.99
CA ASN A 492 15.34 -24.55 13.70
C ASN A 492 16.21 -23.98 14.82
N PHE A 493 16.84 -22.83 14.59
CA PHE A 493 17.70 -22.13 15.57
C PHE A 493 16.90 -21.24 16.54
N GLU A 494 15.64 -20.96 16.23
CA GLU A 494 14.74 -20.28 17.16
C GLU A 494 14.31 -21.25 18.28
N SER A 495 14.14 -22.53 17.94
CA SER A 495 13.70 -23.57 18.89
C SER A 495 14.70 -23.87 20.02
N ASP A 496 16.00 -23.70 19.78
CA ASP A 496 17.07 -23.84 20.79
C ASP A 496 17.48 -22.47 21.38
N GLY A 497 16.72 -21.39 21.09
CA GLY A 497 16.90 -20.06 21.70
C GLY A 497 18.16 -19.33 21.23
N SER A 498 18.63 -19.67 20.04
CA SER A 498 20.05 -19.57 19.72
C SER A 498 20.31 -18.62 18.55
N MET A 499 19.27 -18.44 17.73
CA MET A 499 19.09 -17.37 16.78
C MET A 499 17.63 -16.92 16.82
N THR A 500 17.38 -15.61 16.78
CA THR A 500 16.03 -15.06 16.74
C THR A 500 15.96 -14.01 15.65
N ILE A 501 14.98 -14.13 14.75
CA ILE A 501 14.66 -13.02 13.84
C ILE A 501 13.99 -11.96 14.69
N VAL A 502 14.61 -10.79 14.82
CA VAL A 502 14.06 -9.72 15.68
C VAL A 502 13.05 -8.89 14.90
N GLN A 503 13.40 -8.53 13.67
CA GLN A 503 12.60 -7.65 12.85
C GLN A 503 12.91 -7.87 11.36
N ILE A 504 11.90 -7.68 10.51
CA ILE A 504 12.07 -7.58 9.06
C ILE A 504 11.80 -6.12 8.68
N PHE A 505 12.73 -5.50 7.96
CA PHE A 505 12.60 -4.14 7.43
C PHE A 505 12.37 -4.21 5.93
N ASP A 506 11.15 -3.90 5.52
CA ASP A 506 10.86 -3.62 4.12
C ASP A 506 11.33 -2.19 3.79
N TYR A 507 12.18 -2.06 2.77
CA TYR A 507 12.67 -0.77 2.29
C TYR A 507 11.54 0.15 1.80
N PHE A 508 10.34 -0.40 1.60
CA PHE A 508 9.19 0.29 1.06
C PHE A 508 7.95 0.23 1.98
N GLU A 509 8.14 0.02 3.30
CA GLU A 509 7.18 -0.01 4.44
C GLU A 509 7.00 -1.38 5.08
#